data_AF-A0A2R5L0E5-F1
#
_entry.id   AF-A0A2R5L0E5-F1
#
_cell.length_a   1.000
_cell.length_b   1.000
_cell.length_c   1.000
_cell.angle_alpha   90.00
_cell.angle_beta   90.00
_cell.angle_gamma   90.00
#
_symmetry.space_group_name_H-M   'P 1'
#
loop_
_entity.id
_entity.type
_entity.pdbx_description
1 polymer ?
#
loop_
_entity_poly.entity_id
_entity_poly.type
_entity_poly.pdbx_seq_one_letter_code
_entity_poly.pdbx_strand_id
1 'polypeptide(L)'
;PATTMPRPVFSTFVLTVTSPQSDQVDKVYCAGVTFYEKYDYKKLTDEQKAQLKLDQHFGVHNIVYSNKSICLLSLWPFFDTFERFLLYLHKMAYSSQPHTVPIERYVWHLLESVPFPSPRRPRILVELSATDKITLAQPEDSPIALSGAKFRELVSLLRPTGCIQLLVFALTEQKVLLHSLRPAVLTAAAEALAMIMFPFHWQCPYIPLCPLVLSSFLNAPIPFLLGLDSRFFDMYHP
;
A
#
# COMPACT_ATOMS: atom_id res chain seq x y z
N PRO A 1 14.39 -28.11 -10.32
CA PRO A 1 14.03 -26.72 -10.71
C PRO A 1 14.31 -25.76 -9.55
N ALA A 2 15.31 -24.90 -9.69
CA ALA A 2 15.58 -23.87 -8.68
C ALA A 2 14.35 -22.98 -8.55
N THR A 3 13.67 -23.03 -7.40
CA THR A 3 12.56 -22.13 -7.09
C THR A 3 13.09 -20.71 -7.09
N THR A 4 12.78 -19.94 -8.14
CA THR A 4 13.11 -18.53 -8.24
C THR A 4 12.47 -17.78 -7.08
N MET A 5 13.22 -16.91 -6.40
CA MET A 5 12.65 -16.09 -5.33
C MET A 5 11.40 -15.35 -5.82
N PRO A 6 10.34 -15.28 -4.99
CA PRO A 6 9.16 -14.51 -5.34
C PRO A 6 9.53 -13.06 -5.61
N ARG A 7 8.89 -12.47 -6.62
CA ARG A 7 9.14 -11.07 -6.98
C ARG A 7 8.65 -10.15 -5.85
N PRO A 8 9.29 -8.99 -5.65
CA PRO A 8 8.79 -7.98 -4.72
C PRO A 8 7.35 -7.59 -5.06
N VAL A 9 6.54 -7.39 -4.03
CA VAL A 9 5.13 -7.05 -4.16
C VAL A 9 4.93 -5.62 -3.67
N PHE A 10 4.41 -4.78 -4.55
CA PHE A 10 4.00 -3.42 -4.20
C PHE A 10 2.62 -3.43 -3.53
N SER A 11 2.48 -2.61 -2.49
CA SER A 11 1.23 -2.43 -1.77
C SER A 11 1.07 -0.99 -1.31
N THR A 12 -0.18 -0.56 -1.17
CA THR A 12 -0.53 0.75 -0.65
C THR A 12 -1.54 0.59 0.47
N PHE A 13 -1.46 1.47 1.46
CA PHE A 13 -2.43 1.59 2.53
C PHE A 13 -2.54 3.04 2.97
N VAL A 14 -3.55 3.37 3.75
CA VAL A 14 -3.76 4.72 4.28
C VAL A 14 -3.90 4.62 5.78
N LEU A 15 -3.17 5.47 6.49
CA LEU A 15 -3.36 5.70 7.92
C LEU A 15 -4.20 6.95 8.08
N THR A 16 -5.25 6.87 8.89
CA THR A 16 -6.04 8.02 9.32
C THR A 16 -5.48 8.52 10.64
N VAL A 17 -5.01 9.76 10.65
CA VAL A 17 -4.43 10.40 11.83
C VAL A 17 -5.34 11.55 12.24
N THR A 18 -5.72 11.61 13.50
CA THR A 18 -6.42 12.76 14.05
C THR A 18 -5.42 13.89 14.29
N SER A 19 -5.65 15.04 13.66
CA SER A 19 -4.83 16.22 13.93
C SER A 19 -5.06 16.68 15.37
N PRO A 20 -3.99 16.97 16.16
CA PRO A 20 -4.14 17.48 17.52
C PRO A 20 -4.75 18.89 17.57
N GLN A 21 -4.78 19.60 16.44
CA GLN A 21 -5.07 21.03 16.35
C GLN A 21 -6.40 21.32 15.61
N SER A 22 -6.99 20.30 14.99
CA SER A 22 -8.28 20.37 14.30
C SER A 22 -8.99 19.04 14.44
N ASP A 23 -10.31 19.03 14.62
CA ASP A 23 -11.15 17.82 14.55
C ASP A 23 -11.17 17.16 13.14
N GLN A 24 -10.26 17.56 12.25
CA GLN A 24 -10.07 16.95 10.94
C GLN A 24 -9.18 15.71 11.02
N VAL A 25 -9.58 14.68 10.28
CA VAL A 25 -8.83 13.44 10.09
C VAL A 25 -7.97 13.59 8.85
N ASP A 26 -6.66 13.58 9.03
CA ASP A 26 -5.69 13.60 7.95
C ASP A 26 -5.40 12.19 7.44
N LYS A 27 -5.21 12.07 6.13
CA LYS A 27 -4.76 10.84 5.49
C LYS A 27 -3.25 10.87 5.32
N VAL A 28 -2.57 9.86 5.84
CA VAL A 28 -1.17 9.55 5.50
C VAL A 28 -1.18 8.37 4.55
N TYR A 29 -0.77 8.64 3.30
CA TYR A 29 -0.65 7.64 2.26
C TYR A 29 0.66 6.87 2.41
N CYS A 30 0.56 5.55 2.39
CA CYS A 30 1.68 4.65 2.58
C CYS A 30 1.87 3.81 1.32
N ALA A 31 3.10 3.77 0.82
CA ALA A 31 3.52 2.91 -0.27
C ALA A 31 4.60 1.96 0.27
N GLY A 32 4.49 0.66 -0.03
CA GLY A 32 5.40 -0.34 0.49
C GLY A 32 5.77 -1.37 -0.56
N VAL A 33 7.04 -1.76 -0.60
CA VAL A 33 7.52 -2.91 -1.39
C VAL A 33 7.95 -3.99 -0.41
N THR A 34 7.25 -5.12 -0.46
CA THR A 34 7.48 -6.29 0.38
C THR A 34 8.23 -7.36 -0.41
N PHE A 35 9.27 -7.95 0.19
CA PHE A 35 10.13 -8.94 -0.45
C PHE A 35 10.68 -9.94 0.57
N TYR A 36 11.25 -11.04 0.07
CA TYR A 36 11.78 -12.10 0.90
C TYR A 36 13.30 -12.14 0.82
N GLU A 37 13.94 -12.16 1.98
CA GLU A 37 15.38 -12.37 2.11
C GLU A 37 15.65 -13.76 2.70
N LYS A 38 16.74 -14.40 2.26
CA LYS A 38 17.19 -15.64 2.90
C LYS A 38 17.52 -15.36 4.36
N TYR A 39 16.91 -16.13 5.25
CA TYR A 39 17.18 -16.06 6.68
C TYR A 39 18.18 -17.15 7.06
N ASP A 40 19.16 -16.79 7.89
CA ASP A 40 20.17 -17.74 8.37
C ASP A 40 19.53 -18.75 9.33
N TYR A 41 19.51 -20.02 8.92
CA TYR A 41 18.95 -21.12 9.70
C TYR A 41 19.54 -21.21 11.11
N LYS A 42 20.82 -20.83 11.29
CA LYS A 42 21.50 -20.89 12.59
C LYS A 42 20.94 -19.91 13.61
N LYS A 43 20.20 -18.89 13.17
CA LYS A 43 19.61 -17.86 14.04
C LYS A 43 18.20 -18.22 14.52
N LEU A 44 17.62 -19.32 14.05
CA LEU A 44 16.29 -19.77 14.46
C LEU A 44 16.29 -20.32 15.88
N THR A 45 15.37 -19.85 16.72
CA THR A 45 15.09 -20.45 18.02
C THR A 45 14.35 -21.78 17.84
N ASP A 46 14.41 -22.67 18.83
CA ASP A 46 13.74 -23.98 18.73
C ASP A 46 12.21 -23.85 18.67
N GLU A 47 11.63 -22.84 19.34
CA GLU A 47 10.22 -22.48 19.21
C GLU A 47 9.84 -22.11 17.76
N GLN A 48 10.67 -21.31 17.08
CA GLN A 48 10.44 -20.92 15.69
C GLN A 48 10.53 -22.11 14.74
N LYS A 49 11.49 -23.02 14.97
CA LYS A 49 11.61 -24.25 14.16
C LYS A 49 10.38 -25.14 14.29
N ALA A 50 9.85 -25.27 15.51
CA ALA A 50 8.63 -26.02 15.79
C ALA A 50 7.40 -25.38 15.12
N GLN A 51 7.24 -24.06 15.22
CA GLN A 51 6.14 -23.32 14.58
C GLN A 51 6.18 -23.43 13.05
N LEU A 52 7.38 -23.40 12.46
CA LEU A 52 7.60 -23.59 11.03
C LEU A 52 7.48 -25.05 10.58
N LYS A 53 7.28 -26.00 11.51
CA LYS A 53 7.18 -27.45 11.26
C LYS A 53 8.34 -27.98 10.42
N LEU A 54 9.55 -27.46 10.68
CA LEU A 54 10.75 -27.79 9.91
C LEU A 54 11.17 -29.25 10.12
N ASP A 55 10.89 -29.82 11.28
CA ASP A 55 11.22 -31.20 11.63
C ASP A 55 10.29 -32.24 10.97
N GLN A 56 9.15 -31.80 10.42
CA GLN A 56 8.15 -32.68 9.80
C GLN A 56 8.32 -32.83 8.28
N HIS A 57 9.08 -31.93 7.65
CA HIS A 57 9.31 -31.94 6.20
C HIS A 57 10.64 -32.64 5.87
N PHE A 58 10.53 -33.84 5.29
CA PHE A 58 11.66 -34.66 4.80
C PHE A 58 12.33 -33.99 3.58
N GLY A 59 13.24 -33.07 3.82
CA GLY A 59 14.10 -32.47 2.80
C GLY A 59 15.46 -32.13 3.39
N VAL A 60 16.54 -32.53 2.70
CA VAL A 60 17.93 -32.44 3.21
C VAL A 60 18.39 -30.98 3.43
N HIS A 61 17.65 -29.97 2.96
CA HIS A 61 17.93 -28.56 3.22
C HIS A 61 16.65 -27.71 3.29
N ASN A 62 16.21 -27.36 4.51
CA ASN A 62 15.17 -26.35 4.71
C ASN A 62 15.76 -24.95 4.45
N ILE A 63 15.18 -24.21 3.49
CA ILE A 63 15.53 -22.81 3.24
C ILE A 63 14.46 -21.93 3.89
N VAL A 64 14.88 -21.09 4.83
CA VAL A 64 13.99 -20.17 5.52
C VAL A 64 14.17 -18.77 4.96
N TYR A 65 13.08 -18.02 4.86
CA TYR A 65 13.07 -16.65 4.40
C TYR A 65 12.46 -15.74 5.47
N SER A 66 13.00 -14.53 5.60
CA SER A 66 12.35 -13.46 6.35
C SER A 66 11.63 -12.53 5.40
N ASN A 67 10.40 -12.18 5.76
CA ASN A 67 9.65 -11.14 5.09
C ASN A 67 10.18 -9.76 5.50
N LYS A 68 10.49 -8.91 4.52
CA LYS A 68 11.02 -7.56 4.68
C LYS A 68 10.19 -6.58 3.86
N SER A 69 10.19 -5.32 4.26
CA SER A 69 9.49 -4.27 3.53
C SER A 69 10.24 -2.95 3.60
N ILE A 70 10.23 -2.20 2.50
CA ILE A 70 10.62 -0.80 2.46
C ILE A 70 9.35 0.01 2.28
N CYS A 71 9.08 0.96 3.18
CA CYS A 71 7.86 1.76 3.17
C CYS A 71 8.18 3.25 3.08
N LEU A 72 7.39 3.97 2.28
CA LEU A 72 7.40 5.42 2.16
C LEU A 72 6.04 5.96 2.60
N LEU A 73 6.05 6.92 3.52
CA LEU A 73 4.87 7.59 4.04
C LEU A 73 4.83 9.02 3.49
N SER A 74 3.66 9.48 3.06
CA SER A 74 3.48 10.82 2.53
C SER A 74 2.07 11.34 2.79
N LEU A 75 1.94 12.65 2.94
CA LEU A 75 0.65 13.34 2.90
C LEU A 75 0.09 13.44 1.46
N TRP A 76 0.90 13.08 0.46
CA TRP A 76 0.52 13.16 -0.94
C TRP A 76 0.37 11.76 -1.56
N PRO A 77 -0.71 11.50 -2.32
CA PRO A 77 -1.02 10.17 -2.82
C PRO A 77 -0.29 9.81 -4.13
N PHE A 78 1.02 10.06 -4.22
CA PHE A 78 1.83 9.76 -5.42
C PHE A 78 2.21 8.28 -5.55
N PHE A 79 1.23 7.36 -5.42
CA PHE A 79 1.47 5.93 -5.32
C PHE A 79 2.29 5.34 -6.47
N ASP A 80 1.96 5.66 -7.72
CA ASP A 80 2.70 5.13 -8.89
C ASP A 80 4.15 5.66 -8.94
N THR A 81 4.39 6.86 -8.40
CA THR A 81 5.74 7.45 -8.29
C THR A 81 6.53 6.77 -7.19
N PHE A 82 5.89 6.54 -6.04
CA PHE A 82 6.49 5.85 -4.91
C PHE A 82 6.78 4.38 -5.23
N GLU A 83 5.92 3.70 -5.99
CA GLU A 83 6.17 2.35 -6.50
C GLU A 83 7.48 2.30 -7.30
N ARG A 84 7.62 3.17 -8.30
CA ARG A 84 8.84 3.22 -9.13
C ARG A 84 10.08 3.52 -8.30
N PHE A 85 9.99 4.45 -7.36
CA PHE A 85 11.10 4.79 -6.48
C PHE A 85 11.50 3.64 -5.55
N LEU A 86 10.54 3.01 -4.87
CA LEU A 86 10.80 1.90 -3.96
C LEU A 86 11.34 0.66 -4.69
N LEU A 87 10.82 0.36 -5.88
CA LEU A 87 11.34 -0.71 -6.73
C LEU A 87 12.76 -0.40 -7.24
N TYR A 88 13.07 0.88 -7.54
CA TYR A 88 14.42 1.31 -7.87
C TYR A 88 15.38 1.08 -6.70
N LEU A 89 15.02 1.52 -5.49
CA LEU A 89 15.81 1.29 -4.28
C LEU A 89 16.05 -0.19 -4.02
N HIS A 90 14.99 -1.01 -4.11
CA HIS A 90 15.10 -2.46 -3.98
C HIS A 90 16.05 -3.05 -5.03
N LYS A 91 15.86 -2.72 -6.32
CA LYS A 91 16.74 -3.20 -7.39
C LYS A 91 18.21 -2.85 -7.13
N MET A 92 18.46 -1.66 -6.63
CA MET A 92 19.82 -1.19 -6.32
C MET A 92 20.43 -1.93 -5.11
N ALA A 93 19.64 -2.16 -4.05
CA ALA A 93 20.09 -2.86 -2.85
C ALA A 93 20.49 -4.34 -3.11
N TYR A 94 19.83 -5.01 -4.07
CA TYR A 94 20.10 -6.40 -4.43
C TYR A 94 20.90 -6.57 -5.71
N SER A 95 21.29 -5.47 -6.37
CA SER A 95 22.14 -5.52 -7.55
C SER A 95 23.58 -5.87 -7.14
N SER A 96 24.18 -6.85 -7.79
CA SER A 96 25.58 -7.22 -7.58
C SER A 96 26.58 -6.24 -8.21
N GLN A 97 26.09 -5.23 -8.95
CA GLN A 97 26.94 -4.23 -9.60
C GLN A 97 27.35 -3.13 -8.60
N PRO A 98 28.59 -2.63 -8.69
CA PRO A 98 29.01 -1.49 -7.88
C PRO A 98 28.26 -0.23 -8.31
N HIS A 99 27.62 0.43 -7.35
CA HIS A 99 26.93 1.70 -7.57
C HIS A 99 27.88 2.86 -7.21
N THR A 100 27.97 3.86 -8.09
CA THR A 100 28.77 5.07 -7.84
C THR A 100 28.14 5.98 -6.79
N VAL A 101 26.82 5.91 -6.63
CA VAL A 101 26.03 6.71 -5.69
C VAL A 101 25.42 5.78 -4.65
N PRO A 102 25.61 6.06 -3.35
CA PRO A 102 25.04 5.25 -2.28
C PRO A 102 23.50 5.40 -2.20
N ILE A 103 22.82 4.38 -1.69
CA ILE A 103 21.35 4.32 -1.63
C ILE A 103 20.75 5.45 -0.79
N GLU A 104 21.44 5.80 0.28
CA GLU A 104 21.10 6.87 1.21
C GLU A 104 21.01 8.22 0.50
N ARG A 105 21.81 8.44 -0.55
CA ARG A 105 21.76 9.70 -1.31
C ARG A 105 20.47 9.84 -2.12
N TYR A 106 19.92 8.74 -2.63
CA TYR A 106 18.63 8.75 -3.33
C TYR A 106 17.47 8.96 -2.35
N VAL A 107 17.54 8.32 -1.18
CA VAL A 107 16.58 8.51 -0.09
C VAL A 107 16.59 9.96 0.37
N TRP A 108 17.76 10.50 0.71
CA TRP A 108 17.94 11.89 1.09
C TRP A 108 17.44 12.85 0.01
N HIS A 109 17.79 12.60 -1.26
CA HIS A 109 17.38 13.47 -2.35
C HIS A 109 15.85 13.55 -2.47
N LEU A 110 15.15 12.42 -2.45
CA LEU A 110 13.68 12.43 -2.52
C LEU A 110 13.04 13.10 -1.31
N LEU A 111 13.54 12.84 -0.10
CA LEU A 111 12.91 13.32 1.13
C LEU A 111 13.17 14.80 1.40
N GLU A 112 14.38 15.30 1.11
CA GLU A 112 14.82 16.62 1.56
C GLU A 112 15.09 17.60 0.41
N SER A 113 15.51 17.08 -0.76
CA SER A 113 15.95 17.95 -1.87
C SER A 113 14.89 18.16 -2.94
N VAL A 114 13.97 17.22 -3.11
CA VAL A 114 12.91 17.30 -4.11
C VAL A 114 11.75 18.10 -3.54
N PRO A 115 11.40 19.28 -4.11
CA PRO A 115 10.24 20.02 -3.65
C PRO A 115 8.95 19.29 -4.02
N PHE A 116 7.86 19.62 -3.33
CA PHE A 116 6.53 19.17 -3.74
C PHE A 116 6.02 20.02 -4.92
N PRO A 117 5.19 19.44 -5.82
CA PRO A 117 4.50 20.20 -6.84
C PRO A 117 3.72 21.37 -6.24
N SER A 118 3.69 22.49 -6.96
CA SER A 118 2.94 23.70 -6.56
C SER A 118 2.30 24.34 -7.78
N PRO A 119 1.37 25.29 -7.62
CA PRO A 119 0.75 26.00 -8.76
C PRO A 119 1.74 26.79 -9.66
N ARG A 120 2.99 26.98 -9.21
CA ARG A 120 4.05 27.61 -10.03
C ARG A 120 4.95 26.58 -10.72
N ARG A 121 4.92 25.35 -10.23
CA ARG A 121 5.70 24.21 -10.71
C ARG A 121 4.84 22.94 -10.52
N PRO A 122 3.80 22.75 -11.37
CA PRO A 122 2.83 21.66 -11.20
C PRO A 122 3.42 20.29 -11.45
N ARG A 123 4.59 20.22 -12.10
CA ARG A 123 5.27 18.98 -12.43
C ARG A 123 6.75 19.06 -12.08
N ILE A 124 7.23 18.03 -11.40
CA ILE A 124 8.62 17.87 -10.97
C ILE A 124 9.11 16.53 -11.49
N LEU A 125 10.16 16.57 -12.32
CA LEU A 125 10.82 15.39 -12.84
C LEU A 125 12.09 15.15 -12.02
N VAL A 126 12.23 13.94 -11.49
CA VAL A 126 13.43 13.51 -10.76
C VAL A 126 14.07 12.37 -11.54
N GLU A 127 15.32 12.55 -11.93
CA GLU A 127 16.10 11.53 -12.62
C GLU A 127 16.85 10.69 -11.59
N LEU A 128 16.55 9.39 -11.55
CA LEU A 128 17.22 8.44 -10.65
C LEU A 128 18.45 7.82 -11.33
N SER A 129 18.33 7.53 -12.63
CA SER A 129 19.40 7.02 -13.48
C SER A 129 19.22 7.52 -14.91
N ALA A 130 20.12 7.11 -15.82
CA ALA A 130 19.96 7.41 -17.25
C ALA A 130 18.64 6.85 -17.85
N THR A 131 18.08 5.80 -17.26
CA THR A 131 16.86 5.12 -17.74
C THR A 131 15.65 5.29 -16.81
N ASP A 132 15.88 5.52 -15.52
CA ASP A 132 14.82 5.56 -14.51
C ASP A 132 14.53 7.00 -14.11
N LYS A 133 13.28 7.42 -14.32
CA LYS A 133 12.79 8.75 -13.95
C LYS A 133 11.46 8.61 -13.22
N ILE A 134 11.26 9.46 -12.22
CA ILE A 134 10.00 9.56 -11.48
C ILE A 134 9.44 10.98 -11.63
N THR A 135 8.11 11.10 -11.62
CA THR A 135 7.42 12.38 -11.78
C THR A 135 6.46 12.60 -10.62
N LEU A 136 6.55 13.76 -9.99
CA LEU A 136 5.54 14.26 -9.06
C LEU A 136 4.73 15.31 -9.81
N ALA A 137 3.41 15.16 -9.87
CA ALA A 137 2.55 16.07 -10.61
C ALA A 137 1.26 16.36 -9.84
N GLN A 138 0.89 17.63 -9.78
CA GLN A 138 -0.39 18.09 -9.29
C GLN A 138 -1.10 18.83 -10.43
N PRO A 139 -2.12 18.23 -11.06
CA PRO A 139 -2.89 18.88 -12.11
C PRO A 139 -3.65 20.09 -11.54
N GLU A 140 -3.44 21.27 -12.11
CA GLU A 140 -4.05 22.53 -11.64
C GLU A 140 -5.52 22.69 -12.06
N ASP A 141 -5.92 22.05 -13.16
CA ASP A 141 -7.24 22.26 -13.79
C ASP A 141 -8.35 21.32 -13.27
N SER A 142 -8.06 20.51 -12.26
CA SER A 142 -9.02 19.54 -11.74
C SER A 142 -9.77 20.09 -10.52
N PRO A 143 -11.11 20.23 -10.56
CA PRO A 143 -11.88 20.52 -9.35
C PRO A 143 -11.82 19.36 -8.33
N ILE A 144 -11.38 18.19 -8.79
CA ILE A 144 -11.22 16.98 -8.01
C ILE A 144 -9.81 16.96 -7.42
N ALA A 145 -9.72 16.87 -6.09
CA ALA A 145 -8.44 16.78 -5.38
C ALA A 145 -7.62 15.56 -5.85
N LEU A 146 -6.30 15.69 -5.78
CA LEU A 146 -5.41 14.57 -6.05
C LEU A 146 -5.66 13.46 -5.03
N SER A 147 -5.84 12.24 -5.51
CA SER A 147 -6.15 11.06 -4.68
C SER A 147 -5.40 9.84 -5.20
N GLY A 148 -5.36 8.79 -4.37
CA GLY A 148 -4.83 7.48 -4.76
C GLY A 148 -5.81 6.65 -5.61
N ALA A 149 -6.90 7.26 -6.08
CA ALA A 149 -8.00 6.57 -6.74
C ALA A 149 -7.59 5.99 -8.10
N LYS A 150 -7.98 4.73 -8.36
CA LYS A 150 -7.88 4.11 -9.68
C LYS A 150 -9.27 3.77 -10.23
N PHE A 151 -10.01 4.78 -10.71
CA PHE A 151 -11.40 4.61 -11.16
C PHE A 151 -11.57 3.55 -12.26
N ARG A 152 -10.63 3.49 -13.21
CA ARG A 152 -10.64 2.44 -14.26
C ARG A 152 -10.55 1.05 -13.65
N GLU A 153 -9.73 0.89 -12.62
CA GLU A 153 -9.56 -0.38 -11.91
C GLU A 153 -10.83 -0.72 -11.13
N LEU A 154 -11.42 0.24 -10.40
CA LEU A 154 -12.70 0.06 -9.69
C LEU A 154 -13.81 -0.44 -10.64
N VAL A 155 -14.00 0.24 -11.78
CA VAL A 155 -15.01 -0.15 -12.78
C VAL A 155 -14.70 -1.51 -13.39
N SER A 156 -13.42 -1.84 -13.61
CA SER A 156 -13.02 -3.16 -14.10
C SER A 156 -13.31 -4.29 -13.10
N LEU A 157 -13.27 -4.00 -11.80
CA LEU A 157 -13.45 -4.98 -10.73
C LEU A 157 -14.93 -5.20 -10.40
N LEU A 158 -15.69 -4.12 -10.22
CA LEU A 158 -17.08 -4.18 -9.75
C LEU A 158 -18.11 -4.07 -10.88
N ARG A 159 -17.67 -3.71 -12.10
CA ARG A 159 -18.54 -3.29 -13.21
C ARG A 159 -19.35 -2.03 -12.84
N PRO A 160 -19.98 -1.35 -13.82
CA PRO A 160 -20.76 -0.14 -13.52
C PRO A 160 -21.84 -0.35 -12.47
N THR A 161 -22.55 -1.48 -12.51
CA THR A 161 -23.61 -1.80 -11.55
C THR A 161 -23.09 -1.92 -10.12
N GLY A 162 -21.96 -2.60 -9.91
CA GLY A 162 -21.35 -2.72 -8.60
C GLY A 162 -20.81 -1.39 -8.08
N CYS A 163 -20.26 -0.54 -8.96
CA CYS A 163 -19.84 0.82 -8.58
C CYS A 163 -21.02 1.67 -8.09
N ILE A 164 -22.17 1.61 -8.78
CA ILE A 164 -23.38 2.34 -8.37
C ILE A 164 -23.89 1.83 -7.04
N GLN A 165 -23.96 0.52 -6.84
CA GLN A 165 -24.38 -0.07 -5.57
C GLN A 165 -23.45 0.33 -4.42
N LEU A 166 -22.14 0.28 -4.66
CA LEU A 166 -21.14 0.72 -3.69
C LEU A 166 -21.30 2.20 -3.33
N LEU A 167 -21.57 3.05 -4.33
CA LEU A 167 -21.86 4.47 -4.11
C LEU A 167 -23.13 4.67 -3.28
N VAL A 168 -24.21 3.92 -3.55
CA VAL A 168 -25.44 3.99 -2.76
C VAL A 168 -25.18 3.59 -1.30
N PHE A 169 -24.42 2.52 -1.06
CA PHE A 169 -24.05 2.12 0.30
C PHE A 169 -23.21 3.19 1.01
N ALA A 170 -22.31 3.86 0.29
CA ALA A 170 -21.53 4.95 0.87
C ALA A 170 -22.40 6.19 1.18
N LEU A 171 -23.25 6.62 0.24
CA LEU A 171 -24.13 7.79 0.44
C LEU A 171 -25.22 7.56 1.51
N THR A 172 -25.54 6.30 1.82
CA THR A 172 -26.47 5.93 2.88
C THR A 172 -25.75 5.50 4.18
N GLU A 173 -24.45 5.81 4.29
CA GLU A 173 -23.60 5.51 5.44
C GLU A 173 -23.77 4.07 5.95
N GLN A 174 -23.70 3.10 5.05
CA GLN A 174 -23.72 1.68 5.42
C GLN A 174 -22.35 1.21 5.89
N LYS A 175 -22.30 0.04 6.54
CA LYS A 175 -21.05 -0.67 6.82
C LYS A 175 -20.52 -1.29 5.53
N VAL A 176 -19.51 -0.66 4.93
CA VAL A 176 -18.91 -1.09 3.67
C VAL A 176 -17.60 -1.83 3.96
N LEU A 177 -17.63 -3.15 3.71
CA LEU A 177 -16.43 -3.99 3.75
C LEU A 177 -16.02 -4.39 2.32
N LEU A 178 -14.88 -3.89 1.89
CA LEU A 178 -14.20 -4.36 0.68
C LEU A 178 -13.29 -5.53 1.04
N HIS A 179 -13.24 -6.57 0.22
CA HIS A 179 -12.28 -7.65 0.43
C HIS A 179 -11.64 -8.13 -0.88
N SER A 180 -10.37 -8.52 -0.79
CA SER A 180 -9.61 -9.03 -1.93
C SER A 180 -8.43 -9.87 -1.46
N LEU A 181 -7.96 -10.78 -2.31
CA LEU A 181 -6.64 -11.41 -2.16
C LEU A 181 -5.51 -10.48 -2.62
N ARG A 182 -5.83 -9.33 -3.22
CA ARG A 182 -4.87 -8.35 -3.74
C ARG A 182 -4.98 -7.04 -2.93
N PRO A 183 -4.08 -6.79 -1.96
CA PRO A 183 -4.12 -5.59 -1.12
C PRO A 183 -4.14 -4.26 -1.88
N ALA A 184 -3.36 -4.16 -2.97
CA ALA A 184 -3.29 -2.94 -3.79
C ALA A 184 -4.65 -2.51 -4.36
N VAL A 185 -5.52 -3.48 -4.67
CA VAL A 185 -6.87 -3.23 -5.19
C VAL A 185 -7.77 -2.60 -4.12
N LEU A 186 -7.62 -3.00 -2.86
CA LEU A 186 -8.48 -2.54 -1.77
C LEU A 186 -8.31 -1.04 -1.55
N THR A 187 -7.07 -0.58 -1.44
CA THR A 187 -6.75 0.84 -1.28
C THR A 187 -7.17 1.67 -2.49
N ALA A 188 -6.93 1.16 -3.69
CA ALA A 188 -7.35 1.83 -4.91
C ALA A 188 -8.89 1.98 -5.02
N ALA A 189 -9.63 0.93 -4.64
CA ALA A 189 -11.09 0.92 -4.68
C ALA A 189 -11.71 1.84 -3.60
N ALA A 190 -11.16 1.81 -2.39
CA ALA A 190 -11.61 2.64 -1.28
C ALA A 190 -11.34 4.14 -1.55
N GLU A 191 -10.16 4.48 -2.08
CA GLU A 191 -9.85 5.85 -2.50
C GLU A 191 -10.76 6.30 -3.65
N ALA A 192 -11.03 5.43 -4.63
CA ALA A 192 -11.95 5.75 -5.72
C ALA A 192 -13.37 5.99 -5.21
N LEU A 193 -13.88 5.18 -4.28
CA LEU A 193 -15.19 5.40 -3.65
C LEU A 193 -15.25 6.73 -2.91
N ALA A 194 -14.23 7.03 -2.09
CA ALA A 194 -14.12 8.30 -1.37
C ALA A 194 -14.17 9.51 -2.31
N MET A 195 -13.58 9.38 -3.50
CA MET A 195 -13.53 10.44 -4.49
C MET A 195 -14.80 10.58 -5.35
N ILE A 196 -15.52 9.49 -5.64
CA ILE A 196 -16.79 9.54 -6.37
C ILE A 196 -17.85 10.33 -5.56
N MET A 197 -17.74 10.34 -4.24
CA MET A 197 -18.65 11.08 -3.36
C MET A 197 -18.48 12.60 -3.40
N PHE A 198 -17.43 13.14 -4.05
CA PHE A 198 -17.22 14.58 -4.18
C PHE A 198 -18.51 15.31 -4.61
N PRO A 199 -18.91 16.41 -3.95
CA PRO A 199 -18.16 17.18 -2.93
C PRO A 199 -18.32 16.69 -1.49
N PHE A 200 -18.99 15.57 -1.24
CA PHE A 200 -19.08 14.97 0.09
C PHE A 200 -17.80 14.24 0.49
N HIS A 201 -17.54 14.21 1.79
CA HIS A 201 -16.41 13.52 2.38
C HIS A 201 -16.92 12.41 3.30
N TRP A 202 -16.33 11.22 3.20
CA TRP A 202 -16.60 10.14 4.15
C TRP A 202 -16.17 10.55 5.57
N GLN A 203 -17.11 10.54 6.52
CA GLN A 203 -16.87 10.99 7.90
C GLN A 203 -16.64 9.84 8.89
N CYS A 204 -17.00 8.62 8.52
CA CYS A 204 -16.90 7.46 9.40
C CYS A 204 -15.49 6.83 9.33
N PRO A 205 -15.15 5.86 10.21
CA PRO A 205 -13.87 5.17 10.15
C PRO A 205 -13.52 4.69 8.74
N TYR A 206 -12.30 4.98 8.32
CA TYR A 206 -11.76 4.68 6.99
C TYR A 206 -10.44 3.94 7.14
N ILE A 207 -10.42 2.65 6.82
CA ILE A 207 -9.21 1.82 6.88
C ILE A 207 -9.17 0.96 5.60
N PRO A 208 -8.62 1.48 4.49
CA PRO A 208 -8.67 0.80 3.20
C PRO A 208 -7.90 -0.51 3.15
N LEU A 209 -6.99 -0.72 4.10
CA LEU A 209 -6.32 -1.99 4.34
C LEU A 209 -6.20 -2.21 5.84
N CYS A 210 -7.18 -2.89 6.43
CA CYS A 210 -7.26 -3.15 7.86
C CYS A 210 -6.37 -4.36 8.23
N PRO A 211 -5.40 -4.19 9.15
CA PRO A 211 -4.66 -5.31 9.71
C PRO A 211 -5.59 -6.32 10.39
N LEU A 212 -5.30 -7.62 10.28
CA LEU A 212 -6.14 -8.67 10.87
C LEU A 212 -6.28 -8.55 12.41
N VAL A 213 -5.27 -8.00 13.07
CA VAL A 213 -5.30 -7.72 14.53
C VAL A 213 -6.39 -6.69 14.88
N LEU A 214 -6.78 -5.84 13.92
CA LEU A 214 -7.85 -4.85 14.04
C LEU A 214 -9.18 -5.36 13.43
N SER A 215 -9.32 -6.66 13.17
CA SER A 215 -10.57 -7.24 12.62
C SER A 215 -11.77 -7.08 13.55
N SER A 216 -11.57 -6.82 14.84
CA SER A 216 -12.64 -6.49 15.79
C SER A 216 -13.46 -5.26 15.39
N PHE A 217 -12.89 -4.34 14.59
CA PHE A 217 -13.60 -3.18 14.03
C PHE A 217 -14.80 -3.57 13.15
N LEU A 218 -14.85 -4.80 12.61
CA LEU A 218 -16.00 -5.29 11.87
C LEU A 218 -17.30 -5.30 12.70
N ASN A 219 -17.17 -5.45 14.02
CA ASN A 219 -18.30 -5.44 14.95
C ASN A 219 -18.71 -4.03 15.40
N ALA A 220 -18.05 -2.98 14.90
CA ALA A 220 -18.38 -1.61 15.29
C ALA A 220 -19.87 -1.32 14.99
N PRO A 221 -20.61 -0.67 15.91
CA PRO A 221 -22.03 -0.39 15.72
C PRO A 221 -22.27 0.74 14.71
N ILE A 222 -21.24 1.50 14.38
CA ILE A 222 -21.25 2.64 13.46
C ILE A 222 -20.93 2.22 12.02
N PRO A 223 -21.28 3.04 11.01
CA PRO A 223 -20.82 2.87 9.64
C PRO A 223 -19.29 2.86 9.55
N PHE A 224 -18.74 2.22 8.52
CA PHE A 224 -17.30 2.19 8.26
C PHE A 224 -17.03 1.89 6.80
N LEU A 225 -15.85 2.27 6.33
CA LEU A 225 -15.28 1.85 5.06
C LEU A 225 -13.96 1.13 5.33
N LEU A 226 -13.99 -0.19 5.27
CA LEU A 226 -12.85 -1.05 5.60
C LEU A 226 -12.47 -1.92 4.40
N GLY A 227 -11.18 -2.17 4.23
CA GLY A 227 -10.67 -3.20 3.32
C GLY A 227 -10.02 -4.34 4.08
N LEU A 228 -10.35 -5.59 3.77
CA LEU A 228 -9.75 -6.78 4.40
C LEU A 228 -9.20 -7.77 3.38
N ASP A 229 -8.18 -8.50 3.81
CA ASP A 229 -7.69 -9.64 3.04
C ASP A 229 -8.73 -10.76 3.07
N SER A 230 -9.07 -11.32 1.90
CA SER A 230 -10.11 -12.36 1.81
C SER A 230 -9.78 -13.63 2.59
N ARG A 231 -8.50 -13.91 2.87
CA ARG A 231 -8.06 -15.04 3.70
C ARG A 231 -8.61 -14.96 5.12
N PHE A 232 -9.04 -13.79 5.58
CA PHE A 232 -9.73 -13.63 6.85
C PHE A 232 -10.93 -14.59 6.99
N PHE A 233 -11.72 -14.75 5.93
CA PHE A 233 -12.91 -15.59 5.93
C PHE A 233 -12.60 -17.09 5.92
N ASP A 234 -11.39 -17.49 5.53
CA ASP A 234 -10.94 -18.88 5.61
C ASP A 234 -10.51 -19.25 7.04
N MET A 235 -10.04 -18.27 7.83
CA MET A 235 -9.58 -18.46 9.20
C MET A 235 -10.73 -18.41 10.23
N TYR A 236 -11.81 -17.71 9.90
CA TYR A 236 -12.97 -17.55 10.75
C TYR A 236 -14.17 -18.21 10.08
N HIS A 237 -14.44 -19.46 10.46
CA HIS A 237 -15.75 -20.07 10.20
C HIS A 237 -16.80 -19.36 11.07
N PRO A 238 -17.95 -18.95 10.49
CA PRO A 238 -19.04 -18.34 11.25
C PRO A 238 -19.64 -19.28 12.30
#